data_AF-A0A2N2LBB9-F1
#
_entry.id   AF-A0A2N2LBB9-F1
#
_cell.length_a   1.000
_cell.length_b   1.000
_cell.length_c   1.000
_cell.angle_alpha   90.00
_cell.angle_beta   90.00
_cell.angle_gamma   90.00
#
_symmetry.space_group_name_H-M   'P 1'
#
loop_
_entity.id
_entity.type
_entity.pdbx_description
1 polymer ?
#
loop_
_entity_poly.entity_id
_entity_poly.type
_entity_poly.pdbx_seq_one_letter_code
_entity_poly.pdbx_strand_id
1 'polypeptide(L)'
;MFSTIDLIEQYGEDYLICDGNHPLISAGSLSDEFQIYNIQFPQYEAILTELSTLTGKKIGVQYASTSLSGGQKTMLMVLTALASDAPKILFYNIMTHLDAANRDYVPAAIDNCKSKQVIVL
;
A
#
# COMPACT_ATOMS: atom_id res chain seq x y z
N MET A 1 -6.00 -17.16 13.57
CA MET A 1 -5.85 -16.08 12.58
C MET A 1 -5.77 -14.81 13.40
N PHE A 2 -4.69 -14.04 13.28
CA PHE A 2 -4.57 -12.77 14.00
C PHE A 2 -5.60 -11.78 13.46
N SER A 3 -6.23 -11.00 14.33
CA SER A 3 -6.98 -9.83 13.92
C SER A 3 -6.04 -8.65 13.66
N THR A 4 -6.51 -7.63 12.95
CA THR A 4 -5.76 -6.37 12.78
C THR A 4 -5.46 -5.73 14.14
N ILE A 5 -6.34 -5.89 15.13
CA ILE A 5 -6.15 -5.40 16.50
C ILE A 5 -4.97 -6.12 17.15
N ASP A 6 -4.90 -7.45 17.04
CA ASP A 6 -3.79 -8.23 17.62
C ASP A 6 -2.44 -7.77 17.03
N LEU A 7 -2.41 -7.47 15.72
CA LEU A 7 -1.22 -6.95 15.06
C LEU A 7 -0.84 -5.56 15.56
N ILE A 8 -1.82 -4.68 15.78
CA ILE A 8 -1.57 -3.33 16.32
C ILE A 8 -1.03 -3.44 17.75
N GLU A 9 -1.61 -4.28 18.60
CA GLU A 9 -1.15 -4.50 19.97
C GLU A 9 0.29 -5.05 20.01
N GLN A 10 0.64 -5.91 19.06
CA GLN A 10 1.95 -6.55 19.03
C GLN A 10 3.04 -5.74 18.32
N TYR A 11 2.69 -5.01 17.24
CA TYR A 11 3.67 -4.39 16.34
C TYR A 11 3.47 -2.89 16.13
N GLY A 12 2.36 -2.30 16.59
CA GLY A 12 1.95 -0.93 16.24
C GLY A 12 2.88 0.19 16.72
N GLU A 13 3.73 -0.06 17.72
CA GLU A 13 4.73 0.93 18.15
C GLU A 13 5.93 1.02 17.19
N ASP A 14 6.19 -0.05 16.43
CA ASP A 14 7.43 -0.22 15.67
C ASP A 14 7.20 -0.30 14.15
N TYR A 15 6.03 -0.79 13.73
CA TYR A 15 5.73 -1.11 12.34
C TYR A 15 4.59 -0.27 11.79
N LEU A 16 4.75 0.17 10.56
CA LEU A 16 3.61 0.56 9.73
C LEU A 16 2.85 -0.71 9.33
N ILE A 17 1.66 -0.89 9.89
CA ILE A 17 0.81 -2.06 9.63
C ILE A 17 -0.09 -1.77 8.43
N CYS A 18 -0.03 -2.64 7.43
CA CYS A 18 -0.73 -2.54 6.17
C CYS A 18 -1.61 -3.79 5.97
N ASP A 19 -2.90 -3.65 6.27
CA ASP A 19 -3.88 -4.74 6.19
C ASP A 19 -4.54 -4.80 4.81
N GLY A 20 -4.32 -5.89 4.08
CA GLY A 20 -4.90 -6.13 2.77
C GLY A 20 -6.43 -6.21 2.76
N ASN A 21 -7.07 -6.50 3.90
CA ASN A 21 -8.54 -6.47 4.02
C ASN A 21 -9.08 -5.03 4.13
N HIS A 22 -8.25 -4.10 4.59
CA HIS A 22 -8.58 -2.68 4.80
C HIS A 22 -7.47 -1.76 4.23
N PRO A 23 -7.18 -1.83 2.91
CA PRO A 23 -5.94 -1.30 2.36
C PRO A 23 -5.86 0.23 2.27
N LEU A 24 -6.99 0.93 2.32
CA LEU A 24 -7.03 2.40 2.34
C LEU A 24 -7.97 2.84 3.45
N ILE A 25 -7.59 3.90 4.15
CA ILE A 25 -8.34 4.40 5.30
C ILE A 25 -9.11 5.68 4.93
N SER A 26 -8.67 6.41 3.89
CA SER A 26 -9.39 7.58 3.39
C SER A 26 -10.58 7.19 2.50
N ALA A 27 -11.70 7.90 2.69
CA ALA A 27 -12.88 7.81 1.82
C ALA A 27 -12.92 8.92 0.74
N GLY A 28 -11.89 9.78 0.70
CA GLY A 28 -11.80 10.95 -0.16
C GLY A 28 -10.97 10.71 -1.42
N SER A 29 -10.07 11.64 -1.68
CA SER A 29 -9.13 11.58 -2.81
C SER A 29 -7.88 10.79 -2.44
N LEU A 30 -7.12 10.33 -3.45
CA LEU A 30 -5.81 9.72 -3.19
C LEU A 30 -4.84 10.71 -2.52
N SER A 31 -5.02 12.02 -2.70
CA SER A 31 -4.27 13.05 -1.97
C SER A 31 -4.40 12.89 -0.46
N ASP A 32 -5.60 12.56 0.03
CA ASP A 32 -5.86 12.41 1.46
C ASP A 32 -5.12 11.16 1.99
N GLU A 33 -5.10 10.08 1.21
CA GLU A 33 -4.33 8.89 1.54
C GLU A 33 -2.83 9.21 1.60
N PHE A 34 -2.26 9.87 0.59
CA PHE A 34 -0.83 10.18 0.57
C PHE A 34 -0.39 11.03 1.77
N GLN A 35 -1.24 11.93 2.26
CA GLN A 35 -0.97 12.70 3.46
C GLN A 35 -0.80 11.84 4.72
N ILE A 36 -1.55 10.74 4.85
CA ILE A 36 -1.44 9.80 5.99
C ILE A 36 -0.04 9.17 6.04
N TYR A 37 0.55 8.91 4.88
CA TYR A 37 1.88 8.31 4.74
C TYR A 37 3.01 9.34 4.63
N ASN A 38 2.72 10.65 4.83
CA ASN A 38 3.65 11.76 4.64
C ASN A 38 4.24 11.83 3.20
N ILE A 39 3.50 11.38 2.20
CA ILE A 39 3.93 11.38 0.81
C ILE A 39 3.55 12.69 0.14
N GLN A 40 4.55 13.35 -0.44
CA GLN A 40 4.41 14.65 -1.11
C GLN A 40 4.83 14.57 -2.57
N PHE A 41 4.65 15.66 -3.31
CA PHE A 41 5.25 15.79 -4.63
C PHE A 41 6.78 15.82 -4.51
N PRO A 42 7.56 15.14 -5.38
CA PRO A 42 7.15 14.36 -6.56
C PRO A 42 6.86 12.87 -6.30
N GLN A 43 6.97 12.41 -5.05
CA GLN A 43 6.88 10.99 -4.72
C GLN A 43 5.52 10.37 -5.07
N TYR A 44 4.41 11.03 -4.77
CA TYR A 44 3.09 10.48 -5.16
C TYR A 44 2.93 10.39 -6.68
N GLU A 45 3.62 11.23 -7.46
CA GLU A 45 3.53 11.18 -8.93
C GLU A 45 4.16 9.89 -9.45
N ALA A 46 5.33 9.52 -8.92
CA ALA A 46 5.98 8.24 -9.24
C ALA A 46 5.07 7.04 -8.89
N ILE A 47 4.45 7.06 -7.70
CA ILE A 47 3.52 6.02 -7.26
C ILE A 47 2.32 5.90 -8.20
N LEU A 48 1.72 7.04 -8.58
CA LEU A 48 0.56 7.05 -9.48
C LEU A 48 0.92 6.60 -10.90
N THR A 49 2.11 6.93 -11.39
CA THR A 49 2.63 6.44 -12.67
C THR A 49 2.80 4.93 -12.66
N GLU A 50 3.39 4.39 -11.60
CA GLU A 50 3.58 2.95 -11.42
C GLU A 50 2.25 2.21 -11.30
N LEU A 51 1.33 2.69 -10.44
CA LEU A 51 -0.02 2.14 -10.31
C LEU A 51 -0.79 2.18 -11.63
N SER A 52 -0.68 3.27 -12.39
CA SER A 52 -1.33 3.39 -13.70
C SER A 52 -0.77 2.38 -14.71
N THR A 53 0.55 2.12 -14.66
CA THR A 53 1.22 1.12 -15.50
C THR A 53 0.75 -0.29 -15.17
N LEU A 54 0.69 -0.64 -13.88
CA LEU A 54 0.29 -1.97 -13.42
C LEU A 54 -1.19 -2.27 -13.71
N THR A 55 -2.03 -1.24 -13.70
CA THR A 55 -3.49 -1.41 -13.78
C THR A 55 -4.08 -1.06 -15.15
N GLY A 56 -3.29 -0.44 -16.03
CA GLY A 56 -3.76 0.09 -17.31
C GLY A 56 -4.79 1.23 -17.19
N LYS A 57 -5.01 1.77 -15.98
CA LYS A 57 -5.94 2.88 -15.74
C LYS A 57 -5.18 4.16 -15.47
N LYS A 58 -5.65 5.27 -16.03
CA LYS A 58 -5.14 6.60 -15.68
C LYS A 58 -5.66 7.01 -14.31
N ILE A 59 -4.80 6.98 -13.30
CA ILE A 59 -5.13 7.34 -11.91
C ILE A 59 -4.38 8.62 -11.55
N GLY A 60 -5.11 9.63 -11.08
CA GLY A 60 -4.55 10.91 -10.65
C GLY A 60 -4.66 11.13 -9.15
N VAL A 61 -3.99 12.16 -8.64
CA VAL A 61 -3.98 12.47 -7.19
C VAL A 61 -5.37 12.81 -6.63
N GLN A 62 -6.24 13.38 -7.46
CA GLN A 62 -7.63 13.69 -7.10
C GLN A 62 -8.61 12.54 -7.37
N TYR A 63 -8.12 11.35 -7.74
CA TYR A 63 -8.96 10.20 -8.00
C TYR A 63 -9.65 9.75 -6.71
N ALA A 64 -10.93 9.40 -6.77
CA ALA A 64 -11.67 8.94 -5.60
C ALA A 64 -11.16 7.55 -5.17
N SER A 65 -10.73 7.39 -3.92
CA SER A 65 -10.21 6.12 -3.40
C SER A 65 -11.24 4.99 -3.52
N THR A 66 -12.52 5.32 -3.37
CA THR A 66 -13.67 4.41 -3.51
C THR A 66 -13.84 3.83 -4.93
N SER A 67 -13.28 4.49 -5.94
CA SER A 67 -13.37 4.06 -7.35
C SER A 67 -12.28 3.06 -7.77
N LEU A 68 -11.36 2.72 -6.87
CA LEU A 68 -10.37 1.66 -7.07
C LEU A 68 -10.97 0.28 -6.73
N SER A 69 -10.61 -0.75 -7.50
CA SER A 69 -10.93 -2.14 -7.12
C SER A 69 -10.14 -2.59 -5.89
N GLY A 70 -10.55 -3.68 -5.23
CA GLY A 70 -9.82 -4.23 -4.07
C GLY A 70 -8.32 -4.42 -4.36
N GLY A 71 -7.97 -5.09 -5.45
CA GLY A 71 -6.57 -5.27 -5.86
C GLY A 71 -5.85 -3.94 -6.14
N GLN A 72 -6.51 -2.96 -6.77
CA GLN A 72 -5.90 -1.64 -7.01
C GLN A 72 -5.61 -0.88 -5.71
N LYS A 73 -6.49 -1.01 -4.71
CA LYS A 73 -6.28 -0.44 -3.38
C LYS A 73 -5.10 -1.10 -2.68
N THR A 74 -5.02 -2.43 -2.71
CA THR A 74 -3.88 -3.17 -2.15
C THR A 74 -2.57 -2.77 -2.83
N MET A 75 -2.56 -2.62 -4.15
CA MET A 75 -1.38 -2.15 -4.88
C MET A 75 -0.97 -0.74 -4.48
N LEU A 76 -1.93 0.18 -4.38
CA LEU A 76 -1.66 1.53 -3.89
C LEU A 76 -1.07 1.51 -2.48
N MET A 77 -1.64 0.73 -1.57
CA MET A 77 -1.13 0.57 -0.19
C MET A 77 0.32 0.06 -0.17
N VAL A 78 0.64 -0.97 -0.96
CA VAL A 78 2.00 -1.52 -1.05
C VAL A 78 2.99 -0.48 -1.55
N LEU A 79 2.70 0.17 -2.69
CA LEU A 79 3.56 1.20 -3.26
C LEU A 79 3.78 2.37 -2.28
N THR A 80 2.70 2.82 -1.65
CA THR A 80 2.70 3.93 -0.69
C THR A 80 3.48 3.56 0.57
N ALA A 81 3.29 2.38 1.14
CA ALA A 81 4.04 1.93 2.31
C ALA A 81 5.54 1.81 2.00
N LEU A 82 5.90 1.20 0.87
CA LEU A 82 7.30 1.07 0.44
C LEU A 82 7.96 2.43 0.14
N ALA A 83 7.19 3.43 -0.28
CA ALA A 83 7.68 4.79 -0.50
C ALA A 83 7.72 5.65 0.78
N SER A 84 6.88 5.36 1.79
CA SER A 84 6.79 6.14 3.02
C SER A 84 8.13 6.22 3.79
N ASP A 85 8.22 7.07 4.81
CA ASP A 85 9.40 7.15 5.67
C ASP A 85 9.50 6.01 6.70
N ALA A 86 8.49 5.12 6.78
CA ALA A 86 8.46 4.07 7.78
C ALA A 86 9.63 3.08 7.62
N PRO A 87 10.49 2.87 8.65
CA PRO A 87 11.65 1.99 8.53
C PRO A 87 11.29 0.50 8.60
N LYS A 88 10.15 0.19 9.22
CA LYS A 88 9.61 -1.17 9.36
C LYS A 88 8.18 -1.22 8.87
N ILE A 89 7.85 -2.22 8.05
CA ILE A 89 6.51 -2.41 7.48
C ILE A 89 6.06 -3.84 7.73
N LEU A 90 4.81 -3.99 8.17
CA LEU A 90 4.15 -5.28 8.27
C LEU A 90 2.98 -5.30 7.29
N PHE A 91 3.06 -6.16 6.28
CA PHE A 91 1.96 -6.44 5.39
C PHE A 91 1.18 -7.65 5.90
N TYR A 92 -0.14 -7.52 6.01
CA TYR A 92 -1.01 -8.61 6.45
C TYR A 92 -2.05 -8.92 5.38
N ASN A 93 -2.23 -10.19 5.01
CA ASN A 93 -3.27 -10.65 4.06
C ASN A 93 -3.26 -9.94 2.69
N ILE A 94 -2.11 -9.41 2.26
CA ILE A 94 -2.04 -8.58 1.04
C ILE A 94 -2.26 -9.37 -0.27
N MET A 95 -2.16 -10.70 -0.25
CA MET A 95 -2.35 -11.53 -1.45
C MET A 95 -3.82 -11.84 -1.76
N THR A 96 -4.74 -11.56 -0.83
CA THR A 96 -6.13 -12.01 -0.89
C THR A 96 -6.90 -11.42 -2.09
N HIS A 97 -6.63 -10.16 -2.42
CA HIS A 97 -7.38 -9.41 -3.44
C HIS A 97 -6.61 -9.18 -4.75
N LEU A 98 -5.39 -9.72 -4.85
CA LEU A 98 -4.54 -9.56 -6.03
C LEU A 98 -4.89 -10.57 -7.11
N ASP A 99 -4.96 -10.09 -8.36
CA ASP A 99 -4.97 -10.94 -9.55
C ASP A 99 -3.58 -11.58 -9.77
N ALA A 100 -3.49 -12.48 -10.75
CA ALA A 100 -2.27 -13.23 -11.03
C ALA A 100 -1.07 -12.32 -11.34
N ALA A 101 -1.26 -11.24 -12.12
CA ALA A 101 -0.17 -10.35 -12.49
C ALA A 101 0.37 -9.58 -11.28
N ASN A 102 -0.51 -9.10 -10.39
CA ASN A 102 -0.11 -8.37 -9.20
C ASN A 102 0.53 -9.26 -8.12
N ARG A 103 0.20 -10.56 -8.08
CA ARG A 103 0.81 -11.53 -7.16
C ARG A 103 2.30 -11.76 -7.40
N ASP A 104 2.76 -11.60 -8.64
CA ASP A 104 4.19 -11.70 -8.97
C ASP A 104 4.92 -10.38 -8.72
N TYR A 105 4.23 -9.25 -8.92
CA TYR A 105 4.81 -7.92 -8.72
C TYR A 105 5.11 -7.63 -7.25
N VAL A 106 4.19 -7.91 -6.33
CA VAL A 106 4.31 -7.51 -4.91
C VAL A 106 5.55 -8.10 -4.23
N PRO A 107 5.85 -9.41 -4.33
CA PRO A 107 7.09 -9.96 -3.80
C PRO A 107 8.32 -9.30 -4.39
N ALA A 108 8.35 -9.05 -5.70
CA ALA A 108 9.48 -8.39 -6.36
C ALA A 108 9.67 -6.95 -5.87
N ALA A 109 8.59 -6.18 -5.69
CA ALA A 109 8.66 -4.82 -5.16
C ALA A 109 9.19 -4.79 -3.72
N ILE A 110 8.75 -5.72 -2.88
CA ILE A 110 9.24 -5.89 -1.51
C ILE A 110 10.72 -6.29 -1.52
N ASP A 111 11.10 -7.27 -2.34
CA ASP A 111 12.48 -7.74 -2.45
C ASP A 111 13.42 -6.64 -2.94
N ASN A 112 12.97 -5.75 -3.83
CA ASN A 112 13.75 -4.62 -4.31
C ASN A 112 13.89 -3.50 -3.27
N CYS A 113 13.00 -3.42 -2.28
CA CYS A 113 13.06 -2.43 -1.21
C CYS A 113 14.06 -2.85 -0.11
N LYS A 114 15.36 -2.58 -0.33
CA LYS A 114 16.42 -2.95 0.62
C LYS A 114 16.57 -2.00 1.82
N SER A 115 15.94 -0.84 1.79
CA SER A 115 16.07 0.19 2.82
C SER A 115 15.15 -0.01 4.03
N LYS A 116 14.26 -0.99 3.99
CA LYS A 116 13.23 -1.22 5.00
C LYS A 116 13.24 -2.66 5.50
N GLN A 117 12.88 -2.84 6.76
CA GLN A 117 12.55 -4.17 7.28
C GLN A 117 11.09 -4.46 6.95
N VAL A 118 10.84 -5.49 6.14
CA VAL A 118 9.49 -5.87 5.72
C VAL A 118 9.16 -7.27 6.25
N ILE A 119 7.97 -7.41 6.84
CA ILE A 119 7.37 -8.69 7.21
C ILE A 119 6.07 -8.84 6.42
N VAL A 120 5.81 -10.04 5.92
CA VAL A 120 4.55 -10.39 5.25
C VAL A 120 3.92 -11.55 6.01
N LEU A 121 2.68 -11.37 6.46
CA LEU A 121 1.87 -12.30 7.25
C LEU A 121 0.58 -12.71 6.53
#